data_AF-A0A816XKF9-F1
#
_entry.id   AF-A0A816XKF9-F1
#
_cell.length_a   1.000
_cell.length_b   1.000
_cell.length_c   1.000
_cell.angle_alpha   90.00
_cell.angle_beta   90.00
_cell.angle_gamma   90.00
#
_symmetry.space_group_name_H-M   'P 1'
#
loop_
_entity.id
_entity.type
_entity.pdbx_description
1 polymer ?
#
loop_
_entity_poly.entity_id
_entity_poly.type
_entity_poly.pdbx_seq_one_letter_code
_entity_poly.pdbx_strand_id
1 'polypeptide(L)'
;MQLKNGDTTNGQVVAGGNGAGNGLNQLNGPADVLIDKETNSLIICDYYNRRVVRWSRRSGTTQGEILIDNITCSGLAMDEQRYLYVSDYVKHEVRR
;
A
#
# COMPACT_ATOMS: atom_id res chain seq x y z
N MET A 1 -13.28 11.88 -15.47
CA MET A 1 -13.08 11.32 -14.12
C MET A 1 -14.30 11.68 -13.31
N GLN A 2 -15.24 10.76 -13.08
CA GLN A 2 -16.39 11.05 -12.22
C GLN A 2 -15.97 10.80 -10.77
N LEU A 3 -15.76 11.88 -10.02
CA LEU A 3 -15.98 11.84 -8.57
C LEU A 3 -17.49 11.68 -8.43
N LYS A 4 -17.97 10.54 -7.92
CA LYS A 4 -19.41 10.33 -7.74
C LYS A 4 -19.92 11.36 -6.72
N ASN A 5 -20.63 12.36 -7.22
CA ASN A 5 -21.33 13.33 -6.39
C ASN A 5 -22.51 12.65 -5.69
N GLY A 6 -22.54 12.75 -4.35
CA GLY A 6 -23.74 12.53 -3.56
C GLY A 6 -23.69 11.36 -2.58
N ASP A 7 -22.69 11.32 -1.69
CA ASP A 7 -22.93 11.29 -0.24
C ASP A 7 -21.60 11.45 0.53
N THR A 8 -21.50 12.51 1.35
CA THR A 8 -20.37 12.89 2.23
C THR A 8 -19.01 13.18 1.57
N THR A 9 -18.53 14.41 1.77
CA THR A 9 -17.21 14.95 1.39
C THR A 9 -16.01 14.31 2.12
N ASN A 10 -16.16 13.12 2.68
CA ASN A 10 -15.13 12.45 3.46
C ASN A 10 -14.58 11.26 2.66
N GLY A 11 -13.31 11.36 2.25
CA GLY A 11 -12.61 10.23 1.66
C GLY A 11 -12.72 8.99 2.55
N GLN A 12 -12.92 7.83 1.95
CA GLN A 12 -12.99 6.57 2.68
C GLN A 12 -11.57 6.08 3.01
N VAL A 13 -11.31 5.78 4.28
CA VAL A 13 -10.11 5.04 4.67
C VAL A 13 -10.27 3.58 4.22
N VAL A 14 -9.39 3.13 3.34
CA VAL A 14 -9.43 1.79 2.73
C VAL A 14 -8.31 0.86 3.22
N ALA A 15 -7.31 1.41 3.92
CA ALA A 15 -6.21 0.69 4.56
C ALA A 15 -5.70 1.49 5.77
N GLY A 16 -5.24 0.80 6.82
CA GLY A 16 -4.83 1.44 8.07
C GLY A 16 -6.02 2.01 8.86
N GLY A 17 -5.90 3.26 9.33
CA GLY A 17 -6.94 3.92 10.13
C GLY A 17 -6.89 3.65 11.65
N ASN A 18 -5.99 2.78 12.10
CA ASN A 18 -5.84 2.40 13.51
C ASN A 18 -4.65 3.11 14.20
N GLY A 19 -4.34 4.34 13.77
CA GLY A 19 -3.15 5.08 14.20
C GLY A 19 -1.85 4.56 13.59
N ALA A 20 -0.76 5.31 13.83
CA ALA A 20 0.57 4.91 13.41
C ALA A 20 1.08 3.72 14.24
N GLY A 21 1.58 2.67 13.59
CA GLY A 21 2.11 1.48 14.26
C GLY A 21 2.50 0.38 13.28
N ASN A 22 3.04 -0.72 13.80
CA ASN A 22 3.58 -1.84 13.01
C ASN A 22 2.65 -3.07 12.96
N GLY A 23 1.47 -3.02 13.59
CA GLY A 23 0.45 -4.05 13.46
C GLY A 23 0.01 -4.25 12.01
N LEU A 24 -0.54 -5.42 11.68
CA LEU A 24 -1.04 -5.69 10.31
C LEU A 24 -2.25 -4.82 9.95
N ASN A 25 -2.98 -4.32 10.96
CA ASN A 25 -4.07 -3.37 10.80
C ASN A 25 -3.62 -1.90 10.87
N GLN A 26 -2.31 -1.63 10.92
CA GLN A 26 -1.73 -0.29 11.03
C GLN A 26 -0.74 -0.02 9.89
N LEU A 27 -0.51 1.27 9.62
CA LEU A 27 0.51 1.77 8.70
C LEU A 27 1.28 2.87 9.44
N ASN A 28 2.51 3.15 9.01
CA ASN A 28 3.36 4.20 9.56
C ASN A 28 4.09 4.94 8.43
N GLY A 29 3.58 6.12 8.08
CA GLY A 29 4.08 6.92 6.96
C GLY A 29 3.94 6.21 5.61
N PRO A 30 2.73 5.85 5.15
CA PRO A 30 2.56 5.28 3.82
C PRO A 30 3.01 6.30 2.76
N ALA A 31 4.04 5.97 1.99
CA ALA A 31 4.70 6.92 1.08
C ALA A 31 4.25 6.80 -0.38
N ASP A 32 3.75 5.64 -0.79
CA ASP A 32 3.24 5.39 -2.14
C ASP A 32 2.21 4.25 -2.16
N VAL A 33 1.38 4.22 -3.20
CA VAL A 33 0.37 3.20 -3.42
C VAL A 33 0.19 2.89 -4.91
N LEU A 34 0.07 1.61 -5.25
CA LEU A 34 -0.43 1.17 -6.56
C LEU A 34 -1.62 0.23 -6.42
N ILE A 35 -2.38 0.09 -7.51
CA ILE A 35 -3.56 -0.78 -7.57
C ILE A 35 -3.18 -2.07 -8.31
N ASP A 36 -3.30 -3.21 -7.63
CA ASP A 36 -3.34 -4.52 -8.28
C ASP A 36 -4.79 -4.85 -8.64
N LYS A 37 -5.15 -4.62 -9.90
CA LYS A 37 -6.51 -4.86 -10.42
C LYS A 37 -6.89 -6.35 -10.39
N GLU A 38 -5.93 -7.24 -10.60
CA GLU A 38 -6.17 -8.68 -10.67
C GLU A 38 -6.58 -9.24 -9.30
N THR A 39 -5.95 -8.78 -8.22
CA THR A 39 -6.34 -9.19 -6.86
C THR A 39 -7.38 -8.27 -6.22
N ASN A 40 -7.72 -7.16 -6.89
CA ASN A 40 -8.48 -6.06 -6.32
C ASN A 40 -7.89 -5.56 -4.99
N SER A 41 -6.58 -5.29 -4.99
CA SER A 41 -5.83 -4.86 -3.80
C SER A 41 -5.10 -3.54 -4.04
N LEU A 42 -4.76 -2.86 -2.94
CA LEU A 42 -3.73 -1.84 -2.90
C LEU A 42 -2.41 -2.49 -2.51
N ILE A 43 -1.32 -2.09 -3.15
CA ILE A 43 0.04 -2.36 -2.68
C ILE A 43 0.57 -1.04 -2.15
N ILE A 44 0.98 -1.02 -0.89
CA ILE A 44 1.28 0.19 -0.13
C ILE A 44 2.70 0.11 0.36
N CYS A 45 3.46 1.18 0.10
CA CYS A 45 4.77 1.37 0.67
C CYS A 45 4.62 1.93 2.09
N ASP A 46 4.93 1.14 3.10
CA ASP A 46 4.80 1.48 4.51
C ASP A 46 6.17 1.90 5.08
N TYR A 47 6.58 3.13 4.76
CA TYR A 47 7.97 3.63 4.81
C TYR A 47 8.63 3.43 6.18
N TYR A 48 8.01 3.93 7.26
CA TYR A 48 8.66 3.88 8.58
C TYR A 48 8.62 2.48 9.19
N ASN A 49 7.70 1.62 8.77
CA ASN A 49 7.71 0.21 9.12
C ASN A 49 8.63 -0.64 8.23
N ARG A 50 9.30 -0.02 7.24
CA ARG A 50 10.27 -0.64 6.34
C ARG A 50 9.73 -1.88 5.61
N ARG A 51 8.47 -1.81 5.17
CA ARG A 51 7.78 -2.92 4.52
C ARG A 51 6.90 -2.43 3.37
N VAL A 52 6.57 -3.35 2.47
CA VAL A 52 5.49 -3.17 1.49
C VAL A 52 4.38 -4.14 1.83
N VAL A 53 3.16 -3.63 1.93
CA VAL A 53 1.97 -4.42 2.30
C VAL A 53 0.93 -4.43 1.19
N ARG A 54 0.25 -5.56 1.05
CA ARG A 54 -0.97 -5.69 0.25
C ARG A 54 -2.19 -5.50 1.14
N TRP A 55 -3.15 -4.71 0.68
CA TRP A 55 -4.43 -4.52 1.34
C TRP A 55 -5.58 -4.78 0.37
N SER A 56 -6.40 -5.79 0.65
CA SER A 56 -7.58 -6.09 -0.15
C SER A 56 -8.57 -4.94 -0.10
N ARG A 57 -9.10 -4.52 -1.26
CA ARG A 57 -10.14 -3.48 -1.37
C ARG A 57 -11.55 -4.03 -1.16
N ARG A 58 -11.67 -5.32 -0.85
CA ARG A 58 -12.96 -5.96 -0.54
C ARG A 58 -13.44 -5.51 0.83
N SER A 59 -14.75 -5.38 0.98
CA SER A 59 -15.39 -5.06 2.26
C SER A 59 -15.02 -6.07 3.34
N GLY A 60 -14.85 -5.59 4.58
CA GLY A 60 -14.49 -6.43 5.73
C GLY A 60 -12.98 -6.73 5.87
N THR A 61 -12.13 -6.24 4.97
CA THR A 61 -10.67 -6.33 5.14
C THR A 61 -10.23 -5.41 6.28
N THR A 62 -9.66 -5.97 7.35
CA THR A 62 -9.23 -5.22 8.54
C THR A 62 -7.71 -5.13 8.72
N GLN A 63 -6.95 -5.87 7.93
CA GLN A 63 -5.49 -5.94 8.01
C GLN A 63 -4.86 -6.20 6.65
N GLY A 64 -3.62 -5.74 6.50
CA GLY A 64 -2.77 -6.01 5.35
C GLY A 64 -1.95 -7.30 5.49
N GLU A 65 -1.27 -7.63 4.40
CA GLU A 65 -0.34 -8.75 4.27
C GLU A 65 1.02 -8.20 3.86
N ILE A 66 2.09 -8.62 4.52
CA ILE A 66 3.45 -8.19 4.17
C ILE A 66 3.87 -8.91 2.89
N LEU A 67 4.18 -8.16 1.85
CA LEU A 67 4.76 -8.69 0.60
C LEU A 67 6.29 -8.65 0.63
N ILE A 68 6.84 -7.56 1.15
CA ILE A 68 8.29 -7.32 1.21
C ILE A 68 8.60 -6.69 2.58
N ASP A 69 9.63 -7.21 3.24
CA ASP A 69 10.18 -6.70 4.50
C ASP A 69 11.60 -6.14 4.27
N ASN A 70 12.08 -5.35 5.23
CA ASN A 70 13.41 -4.78 5.30
C ASN A 70 13.77 -3.96 4.06
N ILE A 71 12.83 -3.10 3.66
CA ILE A 71 12.93 -2.22 2.50
C ILE A 71 12.56 -0.80 2.88
N THR A 72 13.39 0.19 2.53
CA THR A 72 13.04 1.60 2.71
C THR A 72 12.36 2.09 1.44
N CYS A 73 11.12 1.64 1.25
CA CYS A 73 10.39 1.89 0.02
C CYS A 73 10.11 3.39 -0.16
N SER A 74 10.23 3.94 -1.36
CA SER A 74 9.80 5.33 -1.65
C SER A 74 8.91 5.47 -2.88
N GLY A 75 8.81 4.41 -3.67
CA GLY A 75 8.08 4.39 -4.92
C GLY A 75 7.87 2.95 -5.39
N LEU A 76 6.69 2.70 -5.93
CA LEU A 76 6.20 1.41 -6.38
C LEU A 76 5.85 1.48 -7.87
N ALA A 77 6.19 0.42 -8.61
CA ALA A 77 5.70 0.19 -9.96
C ALA A 77 5.38 -1.30 -10.14
N MET A 78 4.49 -1.63 -11.06
CA MET A 78 4.18 -3.02 -11.39
C MET A 78 4.05 -3.16 -12.90
N ASP A 79 4.66 -4.20 -13.47
CA ASP A 79 4.54 -4.48 -14.91
C ASP A 79 3.31 -5.32 -15.24
N GLU A 80 3.08 -5.56 -16.53
CA GLU A 80 1.95 -6.34 -17.03
C GLU A 80 2.03 -7.83 -16.62
N GLN A 81 3.23 -8.33 -16.33
CA GLN A 81 3.46 -9.68 -15.80
C GLN A 81 3.31 -9.73 -14.27
N ARG A 82 2.93 -8.61 -13.65
CA ARG A 82 2.70 -8.43 -12.21
C ARG A 82 3.95 -8.56 -11.35
N TYR A 83 5.12 -8.27 -11.90
CA TYR A 83 6.31 -8.07 -11.08
C TYR A 83 6.25 -6.70 -10.42
N LEU A 84 6.42 -6.68 -9.10
CA LEU A 84 6.41 -5.49 -8.28
C LEU A 84 7.82 -4.93 -8.17
N TYR A 85 8.05 -3.73 -8.64
CA TYR A 85 9.32 -3.01 -8.53
C TYR A 85 9.22 -1.99 -7.41
N VAL A 86 10.17 -2.01 -6.48
CA VAL A 86 10.19 -1.12 -5.32
C VAL A 86 11.54 -0.45 -5.20
N SER A 87 11.55 0.88 -5.22
CA SER A 87 12.76 1.64 -4.91
C SER A 87 13.12 1.50 -3.43
N ASP A 88 14.30 0.97 -3.12
CA ASP A 88 14.85 0.98 -1.76
C ASP A 88 15.78 2.19 -1.63
N TYR A 89 15.24 3.27 -1.06
CA TYR A 89 15.91 4.56 -0.95
C TYR A 89 17.26 4.47 -0.24
N VAL A 90 17.36 3.64 0.80
CA VAL A 90 18.57 3.54 1.64
C VAL A 90 19.60 2.62 1.01
N LYS A 91 19.18 1.56 0.31
CA LYS A 91 20.10 0.60 -0.31
C LYS A 91 20.54 1.00 -1.73
N HIS A 92 20.00 2.09 -2.27
CA HIS A 92 20.31 2.58 -3.62
C HIS A 92 20.03 1.54 -4.71
N GLU A 93 18.93 0.79 -4.57
CA GLU A 93 18.55 -0.27 -5.50
C GLU A 93 17.04 -0.26 -5.79
N VAL A 94 16.64 -0.99 -6.83
CA VAL A 94 15.24 -1.33 -7.09
C VAL A 94 15.09 -2.83 -6.90
N ARG A 95 14.21 -3.24 -5.98
CA ARG A 95 13.89 -4.63 -5.70
C ARG A 95 12.70 -5.08 -6.55
N ARG A 96 12.71 -6.36 -6.93
CA ARG A 96 11.63 -7.07 -7.62
C ARG A 96 11.23 -8.29 -6.82
#